data_AF-A0A6I9P8Z0-F1
#
_entry.id   AF-A0A6I9P8Z0-F1
#
_cell.length_a   1.000
_cell.length_b   1.000
_cell.length_c   1.000
_cell.angle_alpha   90.00
_cell.angle_beta   90.00
_cell.angle_gamma   90.00
#
_symmetry.space_group_name_H-M   'P 1'
#
loop_
_entity.id
_entity.type
_entity.pdbx_description
1 polymer ?
#
loop_
_entity_poly.entity_id
_entity_poly.type
_entity_poly.pdbx_seq_one_letter_code
_entity_poly.pdbx_strand_id
1 'polypeptide(L)'
;MFEAMIMNREINNPMYRFLFENQSPAHVYYRWKIYTILQGEAPVKWKTEDFRMFKNGSLWHPPPLNPYLHGPYDDGEEEEVEEEAGKKGCLKEE
;
A
#
# COMPACT_ATOMS: atom_id res chain seq x y z
N MET A 1 12.31 -2.16 -9.45
CA MET A 1 13.22 -1.07 -9.86
C MET A 1 12.81 0.29 -9.30
N PHE A 2 11.52 0.66 -9.33
CA PHE A 2 11.03 1.97 -8.86
C PHE A 2 11.41 2.35 -7.42
N GLU A 3 11.14 1.49 -6.42
CA GLU A 3 11.41 1.80 -5.01
C GLU A 3 12.91 2.09 -4.75
N ALA A 4 13.79 1.26 -5.31
CA ALA A 4 15.24 1.47 -5.22
C ALA A 4 15.71 2.78 -5.89
N MET A 5 15.03 3.22 -6.96
CA MET A 5 15.32 4.51 -7.60
C MET A 5 14.96 5.68 -6.68
N ILE A 6 13.80 5.63 -6.00
CA ILE A 6 13.39 6.66 -5.04
C ILE A 6 14.32 6.67 -3.83
N MET A 7 14.66 5.50 -3.27
CA MET A 7 15.60 5.39 -2.15
C MET A 7 16.94 6.07 -2.48
N ASN A 8 17.54 5.77 -3.64
CA ASN A 8 18.81 6.41 -4.03
C ASN A 8 18.67 7.93 -4.20
N ARG A 9 17.56 8.40 -4.76
CA ARG A 9 17.30 9.82 -4.97
C ARG A 9 17.10 10.58 -3.64
N GLU A 10 16.41 9.97 -2.69
CA GLU A 10 15.96 10.62 -1.45
C GLU A 10 16.79 10.22 -0.22
N ILE A 11 17.98 9.66 -0.41
CA ILE A 11 18.84 9.15 0.67
C ILE A 11 19.20 10.19 1.75
N ASN A 12 19.26 11.47 1.39
CA ASN A 12 19.55 12.57 2.31
C ASN A 12 18.30 13.33 2.76
N ASN A 13 17.11 12.93 2.32
CA ASN A 13 15.87 13.61 2.63
C ASN A 13 15.19 13.00 3.87
N PRO A 14 15.11 13.72 5.00
CA PRO A 14 14.51 13.18 6.22
C PRO A 14 13.03 12.83 6.06
N MET A 15 12.31 13.44 5.11
CA MET A 15 10.90 13.13 4.82
C MET A 15 10.72 11.71 4.27
N TYR A 16 11.73 11.20 3.56
CA TYR A 16 11.72 9.85 2.98
C TYR A 16 12.49 8.83 3.81
N ARG A 17 12.90 9.20 5.03
CA ARG A 17 13.62 8.31 5.94
C ARG A 17 12.87 6.99 6.18
N PHE A 18 11.55 7.02 6.17
CA PHE A 18 10.70 5.83 6.31
C PHE A 18 11.00 4.76 5.25
N LEU A 19 11.48 5.12 4.05
CA LEU A 19 11.85 4.14 3.03
C LEU A 19 12.96 3.19 3.51
N PHE A 20 13.81 3.64 4.43
CA PHE A 20 14.93 2.85 4.94
C PHE A 20 14.62 2.13 6.26
N GLU A 21 13.55 2.53 6.95
CA GLU A 21 13.15 2.00 8.25
C GLU A 21 11.99 1.00 8.10
N ASN A 22 12.31 -0.25 7.74
CA ASN A 22 11.32 -1.29 7.39
C ASN A 22 10.29 -1.59 8.48
N GLN A 23 10.63 -1.34 9.75
CA GLN A 23 9.75 -1.58 10.91
C GLN A 23 8.93 -0.35 11.31
N SER A 24 9.17 0.81 10.68
CA SER A 24 8.42 2.02 10.99
C SER A 24 6.96 1.89 10.52
N PRO A 25 5.98 2.43 11.27
CA PRO A 25 4.58 2.41 10.83
C PRO A 25 4.36 3.03 9.45
N ALA A 26 5.16 4.05 9.10
CA ALA A 26 5.11 4.70 7.79
C ALA A 26 5.55 3.76 6.66
N HIS A 27 6.60 2.95 6.86
CA HIS A 27 7.04 1.96 5.88
C HIS A 27 6.02 0.83 5.70
N VAL A 28 5.44 0.36 6.81
CA VAL A 28 4.37 -0.64 6.78
C VAL A 28 3.17 -0.10 5.99
N TYR A 29 2.75 1.13 6.26
CA TYR A 29 1.69 1.80 5.50
C TYR A 29 2.03 1.92 4.03
N TYR A 30 3.23 2.36 3.69
CA TYR A 30 3.66 2.49 2.30
C TYR A 30 3.54 1.17 1.53
N ARG A 31 4.08 0.07 2.07
CA ARG A 31 4.02 -1.23 1.41
C ARG A 31 2.61 -1.78 1.34
N TRP A 32 1.83 -1.63 2.40
CA TRP A 32 0.41 -1.99 2.41
C TRP A 32 -0.37 -1.20 1.35
N LYS A 33 -0.14 0.11 1.24
CA LYS A 33 -0.87 0.97 0.31
C LYS A 33 -0.55 0.65 -1.15
N ILE A 34 0.74 0.42 -1.45
CA ILE A 34 1.15 -0.05 -2.77
C ILE A 34 0.49 -1.41 -3.08
N TYR A 35 0.49 -2.34 -2.13
CA TYR A 35 -0.17 -3.64 -2.30
C TYR A 35 -1.67 -3.48 -2.61
N THR A 36 -2.42 -2.69 -1.84
CA THR A 36 -3.86 -2.50 -2.06
C THR A 36 -4.16 -1.89 -3.43
N ILE A 37 -3.37 -0.89 -3.85
CA ILE A 37 -3.52 -0.26 -5.17
C ILE A 37 -3.25 -1.28 -6.28
N LEU A 38 -2.21 -2.11 -6.13
CA LEU A 38 -1.89 -3.16 -7.11
C LEU A 38 -2.95 -4.26 -7.19
N GLN A 39 -3.75 -4.47 -6.14
CA GLN A 39 -4.90 -5.38 -6.16
C GLN A 39 -6.17 -4.75 -6.76
N GLY A 40 -6.12 -3.48 -7.18
CA GLY A 40 -7.27 -2.76 -7.74
C GLY A 40 -8.25 -2.22 -6.69
N GLU A 41 -7.83 -2.11 -5.43
CA GLU A 41 -8.66 -1.49 -4.39
C GLU A 41 -8.67 0.03 -4.53
N ALA A 42 -9.81 0.65 -4.21
CA ALA A 42 -9.96 2.09 -4.23
C ALA A 42 -8.93 2.78 -3.31
N PRO A 43 -8.34 3.92 -3.72
CA PRO A 43 -7.35 4.64 -2.91
C PRO A 43 -7.86 5.14 -1.56
N VAL A 44 -9.18 5.23 -1.36
CA VAL A 44 -9.79 5.65 -0.09
C VAL A 44 -10.04 4.47 0.85
N LYS A 45 -10.21 3.27 0.31
CA LYS A 45 -10.61 2.09 1.10
C LYS A 45 -9.48 1.61 2.01
N TRP A 46 -9.82 1.35 3.27
CA TRP A 46 -8.89 0.85 4.28
C TRP A 46 -9.17 -0.61 4.65
N LYS A 47 -8.37 -1.52 4.10
CA LYS A 47 -8.41 -2.95 4.42
C LYS A 47 -7.65 -3.28 5.72
N THR A 48 -8.35 -3.88 6.68
CA THR A 48 -7.81 -4.33 7.97
C THR A 48 -7.50 -5.83 8.02
N GLU A 49 -7.77 -6.56 6.94
CA GLU A 49 -7.46 -7.99 6.83
C GLU A 49 -5.97 -8.24 6.55
N ASP A 50 -5.45 -9.32 7.13
CA ASP A 50 -4.09 -9.78 6.85
C ASP A 50 -3.91 -10.10 5.37
N PHE A 51 -2.73 -9.78 4.84
CA PHE A 51 -2.44 -9.94 3.42
C PHE A 51 -1.09 -10.63 3.19
N ARG A 52 -0.92 -11.18 1.98
CA ARG A 52 0.35 -11.72 1.51
C ARG A 52 0.80 -10.95 0.29
N MET A 53 1.96 -10.31 0.39
CA MET A 53 2.55 -9.57 -0.73
C MET A 53 2.90 -10.48 -1.93
N PHE A 54 3.30 -11.71 -1.63
CA PHE A 54 3.70 -12.70 -2.62
C PHE A 54 3.03 -14.04 -2.32
N LYS A 55 2.74 -14.82 -3.36
CA LYS A 55 2.22 -16.17 -3.20
C LYS A 55 3.24 -16.99 -2.38
N ASN A 56 2.75 -17.72 -1.38
CA ASN A 56 3.58 -18.46 -0.42
C ASN A 56 4.56 -17.62 0.42
N GLY A 57 4.43 -16.29 0.43
CA GLY A 57 5.18 -15.41 1.32
C GLY A 57 4.61 -15.35 2.74
N SER A 58 5.31 -14.63 3.62
CA SER A 58 4.82 -14.34 4.98
C SER A 58 3.50 -13.57 4.97
N LEU A 59 2.71 -13.74 6.02
CA LEU A 59 1.55 -12.90 6.31
C LEU A 59 2.02 -11.54 6.84
N TRP A 60 1.41 -10.48 6.33
CA TRP A 60 1.64 -9.10 6.73
C TRP A 60 0.37 -8.53 7.36
N HIS A 61 0.55 -7.85 8.48
CA HIS A 61 -0.53 -7.16 9.16
C HIS A 61 -0.64 -5.73 8.61
N PRO A 62 -1.84 -5.29 8.20
CA PRO A 62 -2.05 -3.91 7.77
C PRO A 62 -1.87 -2.94 8.94
N PRO A 63 -1.54 -1.67 8.67
CA PRO A 63 -1.48 -0.65 9.71
C PRO A 63 -2.86 -0.50 10.38
N PRO A 64 -2.91 -0.32 11.71
CA PRO A 64 -4.17 -0.11 12.41
C PRO A 64 -4.84 1.17 11.91
N LEU A 65 -6.15 1.11 11.69
CA LEU A 65 -6.95 2.27 11.34
C LEU A 65 -6.88 3.28 12.50
N ASN A 66 -6.45 4.51 12.22
CA ASN A 66 -6.46 5.55 13.23
C ASN A 66 -7.88 6.14 13.33
N PRO A 67 -8.62 5.92 14.44
CA PRO A 67 -10.03 6.32 14.55
C PRO A 67 -10.25 7.84 14.47
N TYR A 68 -9.18 8.63 14.65
CA TYR A 68 -9.23 10.09 14.63
C TYR A 68 -8.95 10.68 13.25
N LEU A 69 -8.40 9.90 12.32
CA LEU A 69 -8.13 10.34 10.94
C LEU A 69 -9.25 9.94 9.98
N HIS A 70 -9.92 8.82 10.25
CA HIS A 70 -11.14 8.41 9.56
C HIS A 70 -12.33 8.76 10.45
N GLY A 71 -12.86 9.97 10.28
CA GLY A 71 -14.12 10.35 10.92
C GLY A 71 -15.27 9.47 10.45
N PRO A 72 -16.42 9.46 11.15
CA PRO A 72 -17.58 8.61 10.84
C PRO A 72 -18.30 8.92 9.50
N TYR A 73 -17.64 9.61 8.58
CA TYR A 73 -18.19 10.17 7.35
C TYR A 73 -17.51 9.66 6.07
N ASP A 74 -16.54 8.74 6.15
CA ASP A 74 -15.86 8.19 4.96
C ASP A 74 -16.61 7.00 4.31
N ASP A 75 -17.90 6.83 4.63
CA ASP A 75 -18.76 5.71 4.19
C ASP A 75 -19.74 6.12 3.07
N GLY A 76 -19.44 7.13 2.26
CA GLY A 76 -20.40 7.57 1.26
C GLY A 76 -19.85 8.55 0.25
N GLU A 77 -19.24 8.03 -0.81
CA GLU A 77 -19.55 8.35 -2.20
C GLU A 77 -18.59 7.55 -3.08
N GLU A 78 -19.04 6.35 -3.47
CA GLU A 78 -18.42 5.54 -4.51
C GLU A 78 -18.59 6.28 -5.84
N GLU A 79 -17.59 7.04 -6.27
CA GLU A 79 -17.45 7.27 -7.71
C GLU A 79 -16.97 5.95 -8.33
N GLU A 80 -17.90 5.23 -8.96
CA GLU A 80 -17.64 4.09 -9.82
C GLU A 80 -16.73 4.52 -10.98
N VAL A 81 -15.41 4.55 -10.75
CA VAL A 81 -14.44 4.64 -11.82
C VAL A 81 -14.28 3.23 -12.39
N GLU A 82 -15.04 2.97 -13.45
CA GLU A 82 -14.92 1.77 -14.28
C GLU A 82 -13.53 1.77 -14.96
N GLU A 83 -12.48 1.37 -14.24
CA GLU A 83 -11.17 1.14 -14.84
C GLU A 83 -11.03 -0.34 -15.25
N GLU A 84 -11.11 -0.50 -16.57
CA GLU A 84 -10.72 -1.68 -17.35
C GLU A 84 -9.71 -2.60 -16.65
N ALA A 85 -10.05 -3.89 -16.62
CA ALA A 85 -9.25 -5.01 -16.15
C ALA A 85 -7.97 -5.22 -17.01
N GLY A 86 -7.08 -4.25 -17.02
CA GLY A 86 -5.76 -4.32 -17.61
C GLY A 86 -4.79 -4.96 -16.62
N LYS A 87 -4.62 -6.28 -16.71
CA LYS A 87 -3.56 -7.08 -16.05
C LYS A 87 -2.22 -6.34 -16.05
N LYS A 88 -1.88 -5.65 -14.96
CA LYS A 88 -0.55 -5.06 -14.74
C LYS A 88 -0.04 -5.56 -13.39
N GLY A 89 0.95 -6.45 -13.42
CA GLY A 89 1.63 -6.94 -12.22
C GLY A 89 1.62 -8.45 -11.96
N CYS A 90 1.24 -9.28 -12.94
CA CYS A 90 1.38 -10.73 -12.79
C CYS A 90 2.87 -11.13 -12.81
N LEU A 91 3.46 -11.45 -11.65
CA LEU A 91 4.66 -12.28 -11.61
C LEU A 91 4.24 -13.67 -12.09
N LYS A 92 4.64 -14.01 -13.32
CA LYS A 92 4.65 -15.41 -13.74
C LYS A 92 5.64 -16.16 -12.85
N GLU A 93 5.13 -17.18 -12.19
CA GLU A 93 5.95 -18.26 -11.64
C GLU A 93 6.34 -19.14 -12.84
N GLU A 94 7.64 -19.24 -13.14
CA GLU A 94 8.17 -20.34 -13.98
C GLU A 94 8.15 -21.65 -13.20
#